data_AF-R5ELA4-F1
#
_entry.id   AF-R5ELA4-F1
#
_cell.length_a   1.000
_cell.length_b   1.000
_cell.length_c   1.000
_cell.angle_alpha   90.00
_cell.angle_beta   90.00
_cell.angle_gamma   90.00
#
_symmetry.space_group_name_H-M   'P 1'
#
loop_
_entity.id
_entity.type
_entity.pdbx_description
1 polymer ?
#
loop_
_entity_poly.entity_id
_entity_poly.type
_entity_poly.pdbx_seq_one_letter_code
_entity_poly.pdbx_strand_id
1 'polypeptide(L)'
;MAYESDQLRMLDLGYASTVHKSQGAQYKSVILNLQCAHAIMLMRAIVYTAITRARLRLAIVGERKALCRAIRNTKADQRGTRLAQRIQDFIE
;
A
#
# COMPACT_ATOMS: atom_id res chain seq x y z
N MET A 1 13.29 23.10 19.77
CA MET A 1 13.51 21.66 19.99
C MET A 1 14.49 21.19 18.94
N ALA A 2 15.70 20.83 19.34
CA ALA A 2 16.67 20.17 18.47
C ALA A 2 16.52 18.64 18.66
N TYR A 3 16.70 17.88 17.59
CA TYR A 3 16.75 16.42 17.69
C TYR A 3 18.13 16.00 18.21
N GLU A 4 18.15 15.06 19.15
CA GLU A 4 19.39 14.42 19.59
C GLU A 4 19.96 13.52 18.50
N SER A 5 21.27 13.26 18.54
CA SER A 5 21.97 12.47 17.51
C SER A 5 21.34 11.09 17.26
N ASP A 6 20.85 10.42 18.30
CA ASP A 6 20.18 9.12 18.17
C ASP A 6 18.77 9.22 17.57
N GLN A 7 18.07 10.33 17.80
CA GLN A 7 16.75 10.57 17.20
C GLN A 7 16.87 10.86 15.70
N LEU A 8 17.93 11.54 15.29
CA LEU A 8 18.22 11.78 13.87
C LEU A 8 18.43 10.48 13.09
N ARG A 9 18.97 9.43 13.71
CA ARG A 9 19.14 8.11 13.08
C ARG A 9 17.83 7.38 12.81
N MET A 10 16.74 7.80 13.45
CA MET A 10 15.41 7.21 13.24
C MET A 10 14.61 7.90 12.12
N LEU A 11 15.19 8.92 11.48
CA LEU A 11 14.53 9.68 10.42
C LEU A 11 14.92 9.14 9.04
N ASP A 12 13.91 8.89 8.21
CA ASP A 12 14.06 8.65 6.78
C ASP A 12 13.73 9.94 6.00
N LEU A 13 14.27 10.06 4.79
CA LEU A 13 13.86 11.10 3.86
C LEU A 13 12.38 10.95 3.48
N GLY A 14 11.63 12.05 3.50
CA GLY A 14 10.18 12.07 3.24
C GLY A 14 9.77 12.32 1.78
N TYR A 15 10.71 12.37 0.84
CA TYR A 15 10.41 12.71 -0.58
C TYR A 15 9.52 11.66 -1.26
N ALA A 16 9.70 10.40 -0.91
CA ALA A 16 8.89 9.29 -1.38
C ALA A 16 8.58 8.40 -0.18
N SER A 17 7.35 7.89 -0.11
CA SER A 17 6.92 6.99 0.95
C SER A 17 6.25 5.76 0.35
N THR A 18 6.34 4.66 1.09
CA THR A 18 5.66 3.41 0.70
C THR A 18 4.15 3.54 0.87
N VAL A 19 3.38 2.80 0.08
CA VAL A 19 1.91 2.76 0.20
C VAL A 19 1.47 2.35 1.62
N HIS A 20 2.22 1.47 2.28
CA HIS A 20 1.95 1.05 3.66
C HIS A 20 2.16 2.19 4.67
N LYS A 21 3.29 2.90 4.61
CA LYS A 21 3.54 4.08 5.46
C LYS A 21 2.52 5.21 5.23
N SER A 22 1.89 5.26 4.06
CA SER A 22 0.85 6.26 3.72
C SER A 22 -0.58 5.83 4.08
N GLN A 23 -0.79 4.67 4.72
CA GLN A 23 -2.13 4.25 5.15
C GLN A 23 -2.74 5.26 6.14
N GLY A 24 -4.04 5.51 6.01
CA GLY A 24 -4.75 6.55 6.78
C GLY A 24 -4.56 7.98 6.26
N ALA A 25 -3.43 8.30 5.60
CA ALA A 25 -3.18 9.63 5.04
C ALA A 25 -3.82 9.83 3.65
N GLN A 26 -4.10 11.08 3.27
CA GLN A 26 -4.53 11.44 1.92
C GLN A 26 -3.84 12.71 1.44
N TYR A 27 -3.59 12.80 0.14
CA TYR A 27 -2.87 13.90 -0.50
C TYR A 27 -3.67 14.44 -1.67
N LYS A 28 -3.51 15.74 -1.96
CA LYS A 28 -4.21 16.39 -3.09
C LYS A 28 -3.89 15.72 -4.42
N SER A 29 -2.61 15.44 -4.64
CA SER A 29 -2.09 14.75 -5.82
C SER A 29 -1.09 13.68 -5.40
N VAL A 30 -1.08 12.54 -6.08
CA VAL A 30 -0.13 11.44 -5.84
C VAL A 30 0.56 11.04 -7.15
N ILE A 31 1.87 10.82 -7.08
CA ILE A 31 2.63 10.15 -8.14
C ILE A 31 2.93 8.74 -7.64
N LEU A 32 2.40 7.73 -8.32
CA LEU A 32 2.57 6.32 -7.97
C LEU A 32 3.60 5.69 -8.90
N ASN A 33 4.75 5.28 -8.35
CA ASN A 33 5.70 4.45 -9.08
C ASN A 33 5.25 2.98 -9.07
N LEU A 34 5.11 2.36 -10.25
CA LEU A 34 4.65 0.98 -10.39
C LEU A 34 5.45 0.20 -11.45
N GLN A 35 6.39 -0.61 -10.99
CA GLN A 35 7.34 -1.34 -11.86
C GLN A 35 7.26 -2.85 -11.66
N CYS A 36 7.64 -3.63 -12.67
CA CYS A 36 7.66 -5.09 -12.55
C CYS A 36 8.70 -5.59 -11.53
N ALA A 37 9.70 -4.78 -11.20
CA ALA A 37 10.71 -5.04 -10.17
C ALA A 37 10.09 -5.26 -8.77
N HIS A 38 8.93 -4.66 -8.48
CA HIS A 38 8.21 -4.85 -7.22
C HIS A 38 7.27 -6.07 -7.23
N ALA A 39 7.65 -7.13 -7.96
CA ALA A 39 6.78 -8.26 -8.31
C ALA A 39 5.99 -8.85 -7.13
N ILE A 40 6.60 -8.97 -5.95
CA ILE A 40 5.98 -9.52 -4.74
C ILE A 40 4.83 -8.62 -4.26
N MET A 41 4.98 -7.30 -4.37
CA MET A 41 4.02 -6.30 -3.91
C MET A 41 3.01 -5.89 -4.99
N LEU A 42 3.06 -6.48 -6.19
CA LEU A 42 2.06 -6.26 -7.23
C LEU A 42 0.77 -7.01 -6.88
N MET A 43 -0.01 -6.43 -5.96
CA MET A 43 -1.29 -6.94 -5.47
C MET A 43 -2.40 -5.91 -5.66
N ARG A 44 -3.63 -6.39 -5.89
CA ARG A 44 -4.79 -5.51 -6.12
C ARG A 44 -5.03 -4.58 -4.92
N ALA A 45 -4.95 -5.12 -3.71
CA ALA A 45 -5.15 -4.35 -2.48
C ALA A 45 -4.16 -3.18 -2.36
N ILE A 46 -2.87 -3.39 -2.69
CA ILE A 46 -1.84 -2.35 -2.61
C ILE A 46 -2.11 -1.24 -3.63
N VAL A 47 -2.42 -1.60 -4.88
CA VAL A 47 -2.75 -0.61 -5.92
C VAL A 47 -4.01 0.16 -5.56
N TYR A 48 -5.05 -0.52 -5.04
CA TYR A 48 -6.26 0.12 -4.56
C TYR A 48 -5.97 1.12 -3.43
N THR A 49 -5.19 0.73 -2.42
CA THR A 49 -4.79 1.63 -1.35
C THR A 49 -4.04 2.85 -1.89
N ALA A 50 -3.08 2.64 -2.81
CA ALA A 50 -2.33 3.73 -3.43
C ALA A 50 -3.23 4.73 -4.17
N ILE A 51 -4.20 4.23 -4.95
CA ILE A 51 -5.18 5.06 -5.66
C ILE A 51 -5.99 5.90 -4.66
N THR A 52 -6.49 5.30 -3.58
CA THR A 52 -7.29 6.03 -2.56
C THR A 52 -6.49 7.04 -1.73
N ARG A 53 -5.15 7.09 -1.86
CA ARG A 53 -4.34 8.16 -1.25
C ARG A 53 -4.49 9.48 -2.00
N ALA A 54 -4.88 9.47 -3.27
CA ALA A 54 -5.10 10.67 -4.08
C ALA A 54 -6.52 11.22 -3.90
N ARG A 55 -6.64 12.50 -3.54
CA ARG A 55 -7.94 13.18 -3.42
C ARG A 55 -8.44 13.76 -4.73
N LEU A 56 -7.55 14.34 -5.54
CA LEU A 56 -7.92 15.00 -6.79
C LEU A 56 -7.23 14.41 -8.02
N ARG A 57 -5.93 14.08 -7.93
CA ARG A 57 -5.14 13.63 -9.09
C ARG A 57 -4.20 12.48 -8.74
N LEU A 58 -4.11 11.52 -9.64
CA LEU A 58 -3.15 10.41 -9.58
C LEU A 58 -2.41 10.32 -10.91
N ALA A 59 -1.08 10.33 -10.85
CA ALA A 59 -0.23 10.00 -11.98
C ALA A 59 0.47 8.66 -11.68
N ILE A 60 0.29 7.66 -12.55
CA ILE A 60 0.98 6.38 -12.44
C ILE A 60 2.17 6.41 -13.38
N VAL A 61 3.37 6.23 -12.83
CA VAL A 61 4.63 6.19 -13.57
C VAL A 61 5.20 4.79 -13.48
N GLY A 62 5.44 4.16 -14.63
CA GLY A 62 6.00 2.82 -14.70
C GLY A 62 5.38 1.98 -15.82
N GLU A 63 5.28 0.68 -15.59
CA GLU A 63 4.96 -0.28 -16.64
C GLU A 63 3.49 -0.68 -16.64
N ARG A 64 2.83 -0.62 -17.81
CA ARG A 64 1.46 -1.14 -17.99
C ARG A 64 1.34 -2.60 -17.55
N LYS A 65 2.37 -3.42 -17.81
CA LYS A 65 2.41 -4.84 -17.40
C LYS A 65 2.36 -4.99 -15.87
N ALA A 66 3.06 -4.12 -15.13
CA ALA A 66 3.04 -4.16 -13.67
C ALA A 66 1.62 -3.86 -13.12
N LEU A 67 0.94 -2.88 -13.70
CA LEU A 67 -0.46 -2.58 -13.38
C LEU A 67 -1.39 -3.76 -13.68
N CYS A 68 -1.30 -4.34 -14.87
CA CYS A 68 -2.13 -5.50 -15.23
C CYS A 68 -1.88 -6.71 -14.30
N ARG A 69 -0.62 -6.97 -13.93
CA ARG A 69 -0.27 -8.02 -12.97
C ARG A 69 -0.87 -7.75 -11.61
N ALA A 70 -0.73 -6.53 -11.10
CA ALA A 70 -1.25 -6.16 -9.79
C ALA A 70 -2.77 -6.27 -9.71
N ILE A 71 -3.49 -5.77 -10.72
CA ILE A 71 -4.96 -5.84 -10.77
C ILE A 71 -5.44 -7.30 -10.78
N ARG A 72 -4.74 -8.21 -11.47
CA ARG A 72 -5.11 -9.64 -11.52
C ARG A 72 -4.76 -10.40 -10.23
N ASN A 73 -3.85 -9.90 -9.40
CA ASN A 73 -3.41 -10.58 -8.20
C ASN A 73 -4.32 -10.28 -6.99
N THR A 74 -5.27 -11.17 -6.73
CA THR A 74 -6.19 -11.17 -5.58
C THR A 74 -5.73 -12.07 -4.42
N LYS A 75 -4.49 -12.56 -4.43
CA LYS A 75 -4.01 -13.49 -3.40
C LYS A 75 -4.06 -12.93 -1.98
N ALA A 76 -4.03 -11.60 -1.83
CA ALA A 76 -4.20 -10.94 -0.53
C ALA A 76 -5.54 -11.27 0.17
N ASP A 77 -6.55 -11.71 -0.60
CA ASP A 77 -7.87 -12.05 -0.08
C ASP A 77 -7.90 -13.44 0.59
N GLN A 78 -6.89 -14.28 0.34
CA GLN A 78 -6.76 -15.62 0.93
C GLN A 78 -5.99 -15.56 2.25
N ARG A 79 -6.61 -14.99 3.29
CA ARG A 79 -6.02 -14.95 4.63
C ARG A 79 -6.36 -16.23 5.39
N GLY A 80 -5.33 -16.99 5.78
CA GLY A 80 -5.49 -18.20 6.61
C GLY A 80 -5.90 -17.85 8.05
N THR A 81 -7.18 -17.53 8.26
CA THR A 81 -7.76 -17.19 9.57
C THR A 81 -9.04 -18.00 9.82
N ARG A 82 -9.24 -18.43 11.08
CA ARG A 82 -10.47 -19.10 11.53
C ARG A 82 -11.48 -18.14 12.20
N LEU A 83 -11.23 -16.84 12.17
CA LEU A 83 -12.10 -15.87 12.84
C LEU A 83 -13.54 -15.95 12.33
N ALA A 84 -13.74 -16.00 11.00
CA ALA A 84 -15.06 -16.12 10.40
C ALA A 84 -15.77 -17.41 10.84
N GLN A 85 -15.06 -18.54 10.82
CA GLN A 85 -15.59 -19.83 11.29
C GLN A 85 -16.01 -19.75 12.77
N ARG A 86 -15.16 -19.23 13.64
CA ARG A 86 -15.46 -19.11 15.08
C ARG A 86 -16.65 -18.20 15.39
N ILE A 87 -16.88 -17.16 14.58
CA ILE A 87 -18.05 -16.30 14.73
C ILE A 87 -19.31 -17.07 14.33
N GLN A 88 -19.25 -17.84 13.23
CA GLN A 88 -20.37 -18.67 12.78
C GLN A 88 -20.73 -19.73 13.82
N ASP A 89 -19.73 -20.46 14.34
CA ASP A 89 -19.90 -21.49 15.37
C ASP A 89 -20.48 -20.93 16.71
N PHE A 90 -20.37 -19.62 16.96
CA PHE A 90 -20.90 -18.98 18.16
C PHE A 90 -22.34 -18.47 18.00
N ILE A 91 -22.74 -18.16 16.76
CA ILE A 91 -24.09 -17.69 16.43
C ILE A 91 -25.06 -18.86 16.27
N GLU A 92 -24.56 -20.03 15.86
CA GLU A 92 -25.27 -21.33 15.87
C GLU A 92 -25.43 -21.90 17.29
#